data_AF-W0RY71-F1
#
_entry.id   AF-W0RY71-F1
#
_cell.length_a   1.000
_cell.length_b   1.000
_cell.length_c   1.000
_cell.angle_alpha   90.00
_cell.angle_beta   90.00
_cell.angle_gamma   90.00
#
_symmetry.space_group_name_H-M   'P 1'
#
loop_
_entity.id
_entity.type
_entity.pdbx_description
1 polymer ?
#
loop_
_entity_poly.entity_id
_entity_poly.type
_entity_poly.pdbx_seq_one_letter_code
_entity_poly.pdbx_strand_id
1 'polypeptide(L)'
;MAYPILKDNPVLNLDAETYEIIWNMDKDSPKYITSLAKTLFEIHSIPEKEVRENDLKIMKPSDLRPEIANNLQLVKSEIGISEQLETRYRKWLDNDVLWADFTQFIHGDLYAGHVLASKDGAVSGVIDWSTAHIDDPAIDFAGHVTLFGEESLKTLIIEYEKLGGKVWNKLYEQTLERAAASPLMYGLFALETQNESLIVGAKAQLGVI
;
A
#
# COMPACT_ATOMS: atom_id res chain seq x y z
N MET A 1 0.52 18.44 18.67
CA MET A 1 0.17 19.55 17.76
C MET A 1 -1.19 19.26 17.16
N ALA A 2 -2.06 20.25 16.99
CA ALA A 2 -3.33 20.08 16.30
C ALA A 2 -3.23 20.77 14.92
N TYR A 3 -3.62 20.08 13.86
CA TYR A 3 -3.68 20.60 12.50
C TYR A 3 -5.13 21.00 12.17
N PRO A 4 -5.36 21.95 11.23
CA PRO A 4 -6.71 22.26 10.77
C PRO A 4 -7.40 21.03 10.18
N ILE A 5 -8.69 20.85 10.47
CA ILE A 5 -9.47 19.78 9.86
C ILE A 5 -9.46 19.92 8.34
N LEU A 6 -9.18 18.81 7.66
CA LEU A 6 -9.27 18.76 6.19
C LEU A 6 -10.73 18.78 5.76
N LYS A 7 -10.99 19.37 4.58
CA LYS A 7 -12.34 19.73 4.15
C LYS A 7 -13.23 18.52 3.86
N ASP A 8 -12.69 17.54 3.16
CA ASP A 8 -13.41 16.39 2.67
C ASP A 8 -13.13 15.15 3.54
N ASN A 9 -13.99 14.14 3.41
CA ASN A 9 -13.89 12.90 4.16
C ASN A 9 -13.00 11.88 3.44
N PRO A 10 -12.47 10.88 4.18
CA PRO A 10 -11.92 9.67 3.57
C PRO A 10 -12.88 9.07 2.55
N VAL A 11 -12.36 8.47 1.47
CA VAL A 11 -13.17 7.83 0.41
C VAL A 11 -14.09 6.77 1.00
N LEU A 12 -13.60 6.03 2.00
CA LEU A 12 -14.41 5.13 2.81
C LEU A 12 -14.10 5.27 4.31
N ASN A 13 -15.08 4.89 5.11
CA ASN A 13 -14.89 4.54 6.52
C ASN A 13 -15.35 3.10 6.76
N LEU A 14 -14.88 2.49 7.85
CA LEU A 14 -15.42 1.24 8.35
C LEU A 14 -16.38 1.54 9.50
N ASP A 15 -17.55 0.89 9.49
CA ASP A 15 -18.43 0.88 10.65
C ASP A 15 -17.72 0.17 11.82
N ALA A 16 -17.70 0.82 12.98
CA ALA A 16 -16.94 0.33 14.13
C ALA A 16 -17.55 -0.93 14.78
N GLU A 17 -18.84 -1.20 14.54
CA GLU A 17 -19.56 -2.33 15.12
C GLU A 17 -19.74 -3.47 14.11
N THR A 18 -20.13 -3.13 12.88
CA THR A 18 -20.46 -4.12 11.84
C THR A 18 -19.30 -4.44 10.91
N TYR A 19 -18.24 -3.60 10.91
CA TYR A 19 -17.14 -3.64 9.95
C TYR A 19 -17.57 -3.47 8.48
N GLU A 20 -18.79 -2.94 8.25
CA GLU A 20 -19.27 -2.63 6.92
C GLU A 20 -18.56 -1.41 6.34
N ILE A 21 -18.34 -1.42 5.02
CA ILE A 21 -17.72 -0.31 4.31
C ILE A 21 -18.76 0.77 4.05
N ILE A 22 -18.51 1.97 4.55
CA ILE A 22 -19.31 3.18 4.30
C ILE A 22 -18.58 4.06 3.29
N TRP A 23 -19.11 4.17 2.08
CA TRP A 23 -18.56 5.01 1.02
C TRP A 23 -19.00 6.47 1.18
N ASN A 24 -18.05 7.42 1.12
CA ASN A 24 -18.32 8.85 1.20
C ASN A 24 -18.41 9.55 -0.17
N MET A 25 -18.17 8.78 -1.24
CA MET A 25 -18.34 9.17 -2.64
C MET A 25 -18.94 7.98 -3.42
N ASP A 26 -19.37 8.22 -4.65
CA ASP A 26 -19.68 7.11 -5.57
C ASP A 26 -18.41 6.30 -5.85
N LYS A 27 -18.44 5.00 -5.51
CA LYS A 27 -17.33 4.06 -5.72
C LYS A 27 -16.89 4.01 -7.18
N ASP A 28 -17.85 4.18 -8.09
CA ASP A 28 -17.63 4.09 -9.53
C ASP A 28 -17.42 5.47 -10.18
N SER A 29 -17.18 6.52 -9.38
CA SER A 29 -16.95 7.87 -9.91
C SER A 29 -15.76 7.87 -10.88
N PRO A 30 -15.94 8.35 -12.13
CA PRO A 30 -14.86 8.42 -13.11
C PRO A 30 -13.77 9.43 -12.71
N LYS A 31 -14.07 10.34 -11.77
CA LYS A 31 -13.11 11.33 -11.27
C LYS A 31 -12.09 10.72 -10.31
N TYR A 32 -12.44 9.61 -9.65
CA TYR A 32 -11.59 9.05 -8.60
C TYR A 32 -10.27 8.54 -9.17
N ILE A 33 -10.31 7.70 -10.20
CA ILE A 33 -9.10 7.10 -10.78
C ILE A 33 -8.17 8.16 -11.36
N THR A 34 -8.70 9.13 -12.09
CA THR A 34 -7.88 10.18 -12.73
C THR A 34 -7.24 11.11 -11.69
N SER A 35 -7.97 11.47 -10.62
CA SER A 35 -7.43 12.30 -9.54
C SER A 35 -6.49 11.54 -8.60
N LEU A 36 -6.73 10.24 -8.36
CA LEU A 36 -5.81 9.37 -7.62
C LEU A 36 -4.51 9.15 -8.40
N ALA A 37 -4.59 8.89 -9.70
CA ALA A 37 -3.40 8.77 -10.57
C ALA A 37 -2.54 10.03 -10.50
N LYS A 38 -3.18 11.21 -10.56
CA LYS A 38 -2.50 12.50 -10.39
C LYS A 38 -1.85 12.62 -9.02
N THR A 39 -2.55 12.24 -7.96
CA THR A 39 -2.03 12.28 -6.59
C THR A 39 -0.80 11.38 -6.45
N LEU A 40 -0.87 10.12 -6.90
CA LEU A 40 0.26 9.19 -6.92
C LEU A 40 1.44 9.74 -7.72
N PHE A 41 1.19 10.33 -8.89
CA PHE A 41 2.23 10.94 -9.70
C PHE A 41 2.95 12.07 -8.95
N GLU A 42 2.21 12.95 -8.27
CA GLU A 42 2.77 14.04 -7.48
C GLU A 42 3.58 13.51 -6.29
N ILE A 43 3.06 12.51 -5.55
CA ILE A 43 3.77 11.87 -4.42
C ILE A 43 5.07 11.23 -4.89
N HIS A 44 5.00 10.37 -5.91
CA HIS A 44 6.15 9.63 -6.43
C HIS A 44 7.19 10.52 -7.11
N SER A 45 6.84 11.78 -7.42
CA SER A 45 7.74 12.78 -7.98
C SER A 45 8.53 13.58 -6.94
N ILE A 46 8.26 13.40 -5.64
CA ILE A 46 9.03 14.04 -4.57
C ILE A 46 10.50 13.57 -4.67
N PRO A 47 11.47 14.51 -4.75
CA PRO A 47 12.86 14.15 -4.99
C PRO A 47 13.52 13.57 -3.75
N GLU A 48 14.41 12.60 -3.94
CA GLU A 48 15.20 11.97 -2.86
C GLU A 48 15.95 12.98 -1.99
N LYS A 49 16.32 14.13 -2.55
CA LYS A 49 16.93 15.22 -1.78
C LYS A 49 16.04 15.68 -0.61
N GLU A 50 14.74 15.87 -0.82
CA GLU A 50 13.81 16.28 0.24
C GLU A 50 13.66 15.19 1.31
N VAL A 51 13.68 13.92 0.88
CA VAL A 51 13.62 12.76 1.78
C VAL A 51 14.85 12.71 2.69
N ARG A 52 16.05 12.96 2.14
CA ARG A 52 17.31 13.06 2.90
C ARG A 52 17.31 14.25 3.86
N GLU A 53 16.81 15.40 3.44
CA GLU A 53 16.76 16.62 4.26
C GLU A 53 15.81 16.50 5.47
N ASN A 54 14.88 15.53 5.44
CA ASN A 54 13.93 15.24 6.51
C ASN A 54 14.24 13.93 7.27
N ASP A 55 15.43 13.36 7.10
CA ASP A 55 15.88 12.13 7.79
C ASP A 55 14.92 10.92 7.64
N LEU A 56 14.23 10.82 6.51
CA LEU A 56 13.33 9.71 6.22
C LEU A 56 14.10 8.50 5.68
N LYS A 57 13.50 7.30 5.83
CA LYS A 57 14.05 6.04 5.32
C LYS A 57 14.22 6.10 3.79
N ILE A 58 15.31 5.54 3.29
CA ILE A 58 15.59 5.45 1.85
C ILE A 58 16.01 4.03 1.52
N MET A 59 15.15 3.33 0.77
CA MET A 59 15.44 2.00 0.25
C MET A 59 15.94 2.08 -1.18
N LYS A 60 16.96 1.27 -1.49
CA LYS A 60 17.39 1.01 -2.86
C LYS A 60 16.67 -0.23 -3.39
N PRO A 61 16.60 -0.40 -4.73
CA PRO A 61 16.09 -1.63 -5.33
C PRO A 61 16.71 -2.92 -4.76
N SER A 62 18.00 -2.89 -4.41
CA SER A 62 18.72 -4.00 -3.79
C SER A 62 18.22 -4.39 -2.40
N ASP A 63 17.53 -3.48 -1.71
CA ASP A 63 17.17 -3.62 -0.30
C ASP A 63 15.74 -4.20 -0.15
N LEU A 64 14.90 -4.03 -1.17
CA LEU A 64 13.48 -4.36 -1.15
C LEU A 64 13.21 -5.86 -0.91
N ARG A 65 13.89 -6.73 -1.65
CA ARG A 65 13.73 -8.19 -1.49
C ARG A 65 14.30 -8.70 -0.17
N PRO A 66 15.53 -8.32 0.24
CA PRO A 66 16.04 -8.69 1.55
C PRO A 66 15.13 -8.28 2.69
N GLU A 67 14.51 -7.09 2.63
CA GLU A 67 13.57 -6.64 3.66
C GLU A 67 12.38 -7.60 3.79
N ILE A 68 11.69 -7.88 2.68
CA ILE A 68 10.54 -8.80 2.70
C ILE A 68 10.95 -10.22 3.11
N ALA A 69 12.13 -10.69 2.70
CA ALA A 69 12.65 -11.99 3.11
C ALA A 69 12.92 -12.07 4.61
N ASN A 70 13.50 -11.02 5.20
CA ASN A 70 13.74 -10.92 6.64
C ASN A 70 12.42 -10.86 7.41
N ASN A 71 11.46 -10.07 6.92
CA ASN A 71 10.13 -9.95 7.49
C ASN A 71 9.39 -11.30 7.47
N LEU A 72 9.45 -12.01 6.34
CA LEU A 72 8.90 -13.35 6.21
C LEU A 72 9.52 -14.32 7.23
N GLN A 73 10.84 -14.28 7.40
CA GLN A 73 11.52 -15.12 8.38
C GLN A 73 11.08 -14.80 9.82
N LEU A 74 11.00 -13.52 10.18
CA LEU A 74 10.58 -13.06 11.50
C LEU A 74 9.14 -13.46 11.81
N VAL A 75 8.19 -13.13 10.93
CA VAL A 75 6.78 -13.47 11.13
C VAL A 75 6.58 -15.00 11.20
N LYS A 76 7.32 -15.75 10.37
CA LYS A 76 7.30 -17.22 10.43
C LYS A 76 7.83 -17.75 11.78
N SER A 77 8.87 -17.16 12.36
CA SER A 77 9.42 -17.64 13.63
C SER A 77 8.54 -17.31 14.82
N GLU A 78 7.96 -16.10 14.84
CA GLU A 78 7.23 -15.59 16.02
C GLU A 78 5.73 -15.92 16.00
N ILE A 79 5.10 -15.90 14.82
CA ILE A 79 3.65 -16.09 14.68
C ILE A 79 3.34 -17.43 14.01
N GLY A 80 4.10 -17.77 12.98
CA GLY A 80 3.82 -18.86 12.04
C GLY A 80 3.14 -18.35 10.76
N ILE A 81 3.25 -19.16 9.70
CA ILE A 81 2.64 -18.88 8.40
C ILE A 81 2.22 -20.20 7.74
N SER A 82 1.08 -20.20 7.05
CA SER A 82 0.65 -21.36 6.26
C SER A 82 1.63 -21.68 5.13
N GLU A 83 1.77 -22.96 4.80
CA GLU A 83 2.64 -23.42 3.70
C GLU A 83 2.27 -22.78 2.36
N GLN A 84 0.98 -22.55 2.12
CA GLN A 84 0.47 -21.91 0.91
C GLN A 84 0.98 -20.47 0.76
N LEU A 85 0.87 -19.66 1.83
CA LEU A 85 1.34 -18.28 1.81
C LEU A 85 2.87 -18.21 1.74
N GLU A 86 3.58 -19.04 2.52
CA GLU A 86 5.05 -19.09 2.45
C GLU A 86 5.52 -19.45 1.04
N THR A 87 4.90 -20.44 0.41
CA THR A 87 5.24 -20.85 -0.96
C THR A 87 4.99 -19.71 -1.95
N ARG A 88 3.90 -18.96 -1.81
CA ARG A 88 3.60 -17.80 -2.65
C ARG A 88 4.67 -16.72 -2.48
N TYR A 89 4.98 -16.34 -1.25
CA TYR A 89 5.94 -15.26 -0.97
C TYR A 89 7.35 -15.62 -1.42
N ARG A 90 7.79 -16.89 -1.25
CA ARG A 90 9.08 -17.34 -1.80
C ARG A 90 9.11 -17.25 -3.32
N LYS A 91 8.07 -17.72 -4.01
CA LYS A 91 7.97 -17.59 -5.48
C LYS A 91 8.00 -16.13 -5.95
N TRP A 92 7.37 -15.23 -5.21
CA TRP A 92 7.41 -13.79 -5.49
C TRP A 92 8.82 -13.22 -5.33
N LEU A 93 9.51 -13.53 -4.22
CA LEU A 93 10.88 -13.11 -3.96
C LEU A 93 11.89 -13.62 -5.00
N ASP A 94 11.71 -14.86 -5.46
CA ASP A 94 12.58 -15.52 -6.45
C ASP A 94 12.30 -15.06 -7.90
N ASN A 95 11.26 -14.25 -8.13
CA ASN A 95 10.86 -13.84 -9.47
C ASN A 95 11.50 -12.49 -9.86
N ASP A 96 12.60 -12.55 -10.59
CA ASP A 96 13.40 -11.36 -10.91
C ASP A 96 12.63 -10.25 -11.63
N VAL A 97 11.75 -10.63 -12.56
CA VAL A 97 11.10 -9.67 -13.46
C VAL A 97 10.04 -8.82 -12.79
N LEU A 98 9.57 -9.21 -11.61
CA LEU A 98 8.54 -8.47 -10.88
C LEU A 98 9.07 -7.18 -10.25
N TRP A 99 10.37 -7.10 -9.98
CA TRP A 99 10.95 -6.00 -9.21
C TRP A 99 11.55 -4.93 -10.12
N ALA A 100 11.18 -3.68 -9.86
CA ALA A 100 11.74 -2.53 -10.56
C ALA A 100 13.22 -2.31 -10.19
N ASP A 101 13.98 -1.69 -11.11
CA ASP A 101 15.36 -1.23 -10.89
C ASP A 101 15.43 0.19 -10.31
N PHE A 102 14.30 0.71 -9.83
CA PHE A 102 14.17 2.03 -9.22
C PHE A 102 13.24 1.99 -8.00
N THR A 103 13.41 2.98 -7.13
CA THR A 103 12.51 3.29 -6.01
C THR A 103 12.02 4.73 -6.14
N GLN A 104 10.92 5.06 -5.47
CA GLN A 104 10.33 6.42 -5.44
C GLN A 104 9.86 6.75 -4.02
N PHE A 105 9.63 8.02 -3.74
CA PHE A 105 8.94 8.40 -2.51
C PHE A 105 7.51 7.86 -2.55
N ILE A 106 7.08 7.20 -1.48
CA ILE A 106 5.75 6.61 -1.35
C ILE A 106 5.09 7.10 -0.05
N HIS A 107 3.77 7.00 -0.02
CA HIS A 107 2.99 7.14 1.20
C HIS A 107 3.24 5.96 2.15
N GLY A 108 3.29 4.73 1.64
CA GLY A 108 3.63 3.53 2.42
C GLY A 108 2.43 2.80 3.03
N ASP A 109 1.33 3.50 3.27
CA ASP A 109 0.06 2.92 3.73
C ASP A 109 -1.16 3.53 3.00
N LEU A 110 -1.06 3.63 1.67
CA LEU A 110 -2.11 4.27 0.88
C LEU A 110 -3.26 3.29 0.57
N TYR A 111 -4.43 3.58 1.12
CA TYR A 111 -5.70 2.97 0.73
C TYR A 111 -6.85 3.97 0.88
N ALA A 112 -8.06 3.59 0.46
CA ALA A 112 -9.21 4.50 0.42
C ALA A 112 -9.60 5.11 1.79
N GLY A 113 -9.18 4.53 2.92
CA GLY A 113 -9.36 5.15 4.24
C GLY A 113 -8.42 6.32 4.51
N HIS A 114 -7.30 6.41 3.79
CA HIS A 114 -6.29 7.47 3.90
C HIS A 114 -6.33 8.46 2.75
N VAL A 115 -7.19 8.23 1.75
CA VAL A 115 -7.44 9.16 0.65
C VAL A 115 -8.70 9.95 0.93
N LEU A 116 -8.62 11.28 0.91
CA LEU A 116 -9.77 12.16 1.02
C LEU A 116 -10.32 12.47 -0.37
N ALA A 117 -11.64 12.48 -0.53
CA ALA A 117 -12.27 12.84 -1.79
C ALA A 117 -13.53 13.68 -1.56
N SER A 118 -13.73 14.63 -2.48
CA SER A 118 -14.98 15.36 -2.59
C SER A 118 -16.14 14.40 -2.91
N LYS A 119 -17.38 14.80 -2.61
CA LYS A 119 -18.59 14.00 -2.92
C LYS A 119 -18.73 13.63 -4.41
N ASP A 120 -18.12 14.41 -5.31
CA ASP A 120 -18.12 14.12 -6.75
C ASP A 120 -17.04 13.09 -7.16
N GLY A 121 -16.26 12.60 -6.20
CA GLY A 121 -15.23 11.58 -6.36
C GLY A 121 -13.84 12.10 -6.75
N ALA A 122 -13.60 13.42 -6.74
CA ALA A 122 -12.25 13.94 -6.94
C ALA A 122 -11.43 13.86 -5.65
N VAL A 123 -10.26 13.20 -5.70
CA VAL A 123 -9.27 13.18 -4.62
C VAL A 123 -8.85 14.61 -4.28
N SER A 124 -8.86 14.93 -3.00
CA SER A 124 -8.56 16.26 -2.47
C SER A 124 -7.51 16.27 -1.37
N GLY A 125 -7.05 15.10 -0.90
CA GLY A 125 -5.98 15.01 0.08
C GLY A 125 -5.60 13.58 0.43
N VAL A 126 -4.49 13.44 1.16
CA VAL A 126 -3.98 12.19 1.70
C VAL A 126 -3.55 12.43 3.15
N ILE A 127 -3.85 11.50 4.04
CA ILE A 127 -3.57 11.57 5.48
C ILE A 127 -2.77 10.35 5.94
N ASP A 128 -2.24 10.41 7.16
CA ASP A 128 -1.47 9.35 7.81
C ASP A 128 -0.11 9.01 7.15
N TRP A 129 0.72 10.03 7.02
CA TRP A 129 2.07 9.98 6.44
C TRP A 129 3.14 9.31 7.33
N SER A 130 2.74 8.57 8.37
CA SER A 130 3.67 7.99 9.35
C SER A 130 4.60 6.92 8.73
N THR A 131 4.19 6.32 7.62
CA THR A 131 4.91 5.27 6.88
C THR A 131 5.62 5.79 5.62
N ALA A 132 5.68 7.11 5.41
CA ALA A 132 6.22 7.70 4.19
C ALA A 132 7.75 7.60 4.11
N HIS A 133 8.24 7.09 2.98
CA HIS A 133 9.68 6.90 2.73
C HIS A 133 9.96 6.63 1.25
N ILE A 134 11.23 6.45 0.87
CA ILE A 134 11.56 5.92 -0.46
C ILE A 134 11.55 4.40 -0.45
N ASP A 135 10.74 3.80 -1.32
CA ASP A 135 10.57 2.34 -1.47
C ASP A 135 10.01 1.98 -2.87
N ASP A 136 9.51 0.76 -3.02
CA ASP A 136 8.79 0.24 -4.17
C ASP A 136 7.46 1.00 -4.41
N PRO A 137 7.30 1.71 -5.53
CA PRO A 137 6.08 2.45 -5.82
C PRO A 137 4.83 1.55 -5.94
N ALA A 138 4.96 0.24 -6.16
CA ALA A 138 3.81 -0.67 -6.20
C ALA A 138 3.04 -0.77 -4.86
N ILE A 139 3.67 -0.38 -3.75
CA ILE A 139 3.04 -0.39 -2.41
C ILE A 139 1.80 0.51 -2.40
N ASP A 140 1.90 1.72 -2.95
CA ASP A 140 0.80 2.69 -2.95
C ASP A 140 -0.37 2.31 -3.90
N PHE A 141 -0.20 1.29 -4.74
CA PHE A 141 -1.27 0.73 -5.57
C PHE A 141 -1.97 -0.47 -4.91
N ALA A 142 -1.35 -1.10 -3.90
CA ALA A 142 -1.82 -2.36 -3.32
C ALA A 142 -3.16 -2.22 -2.56
N GLY A 143 -3.35 -1.10 -1.86
CA GLY A 143 -4.62 -0.79 -1.19
C GLY A 143 -5.76 -0.61 -2.19
N HIS A 144 -5.48 -0.09 -3.38
CA HIS A 144 -6.48 0.14 -4.42
C HIS A 144 -7.06 -1.16 -4.96
N VAL A 145 -6.22 -2.13 -5.32
CA VAL A 145 -6.70 -3.39 -5.92
C VAL A 145 -7.55 -4.21 -4.96
N THR A 146 -7.24 -4.16 -3.66
CA THR A 146 -8.00 -4.86 -2.62
C THR A 146 -9.47 -4.38 -2.54
N LEU A 147 -9.72 -3.10 -2.83
CA LEU A 147 -11.06 -2.49 -2.68
C LEU A 147 -11.81 -2.31 -4.01
N PHE A 148 -11.09 -1.98 -5.08
CA PHE A 148 -11.65 -1.64 -6.39
C PHE A 148 -11.43 -2.72 -7.46
N GLY A 149 -10.62 -3.74 -7.18
CA GLY A 149 -10.38 -4.86 -8.07
C GLY A 149 -9.38 -4.57 -9.19
N GLU A 150 -9.05 -5.63 -9.93
CA GLU A 150 -7.94 -5.67 -10.88
C GLU A 150 -8.16 -4.79 -12.13
N GLU A 151 -9.38 -4.71 -12.64
CA GLU A 151 -9.69 -3.85 -13.80
C GLU A 151 -9.54 -2.36 -13.46
N SER A 152 -9.93 -1.99 -12.24
CA SER A 152 -9.72 -0.63 -11.73
C SER A 152 -8.24 -0.34 -11.52
N LEU A 153 -7.45 -1.30 -11.02
CA LEU A 153 -5.99 -1.17 -10.93
C LEU A 153 -5.34 -0.95 -12.29
N LYS A 154 -5.72 -1.72 -13.33
CA LYS A 154 -5.19 -1.52 -14.69
C LYS A 154 -5.47 -0.12 -15.20
N THR A 155 -6.68 0.38 -14.97
CA THR A 155 -7.07 1.75 -15.35
C THR A 155 -6.25 2.79 -14.60
N LEU A 156 -6.04 2.61 -13.29
CA LEU A 156 -5.20 3.48 -12.47
C LEU A 156 -3.75 3.54 -12.96
N ILE A 157 -3.15 2.39 -13.28
CA ILE A 157 -1.79 2.32 -13.84
C ILE A 157 -1.70 3.06 -15.18
N ILE A 158 -2.69 2.89 -16.07
CA ILE A 158 -2.74 3.60 -17.36
C ILE A 158 -2.82 5.12 -17.16
N GLU A 159 -3.69 5.59 -16.26
CA GLU A 159 -3.81 7.03 -15.98
C GLU A 159 -2.54 7.60 -15.32
N TYR A 160 -1.89 6.83 -14.44
CA TYR A 160 -0.61 7.20 -13.82
C TYR A 160 0.52 7.29 -14.87
N GLU A 161 0.60 6.33 -15.79
CA GLU A 161 1.58 6.34 -16.88
C GLU A 161 1.37 7.52 -17.84
N LYS A 162 0.11 7.86 -18.19
CA LYS A 162 -0.20 9.03 -19.04
C LYS A 162 0.31 10.35 -18.48
N LEU A 163 0.45 10.45 -17.16
CA LEU A 163 0.99 11.62 -16.47
C LEU A 163 2.52 11.66 -16.47
N GLY A 164 3.19 10.60 -16.95
CA GLY A 164 4.63 10.43 -16.90
C GLY A 164 5.12 9.68 -15.66
N GLY A 165 4.22 9.04 -14.92
CA GLY A 165 4.58 8.14 -13.83
C GLY A 165 5.47 7.00 -14.31
N LYS A 166 6.51 6.66 -13.53
CA LYS A 166 7.42 5.58 -13.89
C LYS A 166 6.72 4.23 -13.70
N VAL A 167 6.62 3.46 -14.78
CA VAL A 167 6.06 2.11 -14.78
C VAL A 167 7.05 1.12 -15.40
N TRP A 168 6.87 -0.15 -15.11
CA TRP A 168 7.56 -1.25 -15.78
C TRP A 168 6.55 -2.33 -16.17
N ASN A 169 6.98 -3.27 -17.02
CA ASN A 169 6.13 -4.31 -17.60
C ASN A 169 5.47 -5.26 -16.56
N LYS A 170 5.81 -5.14 -15.27
CA LYS A 170 5.31 -5.98 -14.18
C LYS A 170 4.75 -5.21 -12.99
N LEU A 171 4.49 -3.91 -13.13
CA LEU A 171 3.89 -3.11 -12.05
C LEU A 171 2.55 -3.69 -11.57
N TYR A 172 1.70 -4.14 -12.50
CA TYR A 172 0.43 -4.77 -12.16
C TYR A 172 0.64 -6.04 -11.32
N GLU A 173 1.44 -7.00 -11.81
CA GLU A 173 1.68 -8.24 -11.09
C GLU A 173 2.40 -8.03 -9.75
N GLN A 174 3.36 -7.09 -9.68
CA GLN A 174 4.01 -6.71 -8.43
C GLN A 174 2.99 -6.14 -7.43
N THR A 175 2.06 -5.29 -7.90
CA THR A 175 0.99 -4.74 -7.05
C THR A 175 0.12 -5.86 -6.47
N LEU A 176 -0.20 -6.89 -7.27
CA LEU A 176 -0.99 -8.03 -6.78
C LEU A 176 -0.25 -8.83 -5.71
N GLU A 177 1.06 -9.04 -5.86
CA GLU A 177 1.87 -9.72 -4.83
C GLU A 177 2.03 -8.85 -3.57
N ARG A 178 2.20 -7.53 -3.72
CA ARG A 178 2.21 -6.57 -2.60
C ARG A 178 0.88 -6.62 -1.83
N ALA A 179 -0.26 -6.60 -2.52
CA ALA A 179 -1.58 -6.71 -1.89
C ALA A 179 -1.77 -8.05 -1.17
N ALA A 180 -1.31 -9.15 -1.79
CA ALA A 180 -1.36 -10.48 -1.19
C ALA A 180 -0.41 -10.67 -0.01
N ALA A 181 0.61 -9.82 0.13
CA ALA A 181 1.52 -9.79 1.27
C ALA A 181 0.98 -8.97 2.46
N SER A 182 -0.24 -8.44 2.39
CA SER A 182 -0.85 -7.71 3.52
C SER A 182 -0.90 -8.51 4.84
N PRO A 183 -1.16 -9.84 4.88
CA PRO A 183 -1.07 -10.60 6.13
C PRO A 183 0.33 -10.60 6.75
N LEU A 184 1.38 -10.60 5.92
CA LEU A 184 2.76 -10.53 6.38
C LEU A 184 3.02 -9.18 7.06
N MET A 185 2.58 -8.08 6.44
CA MET A 185 2.72 -6.74 7.00
C MET A 185 1.92 -6.55 8.28
N TYR A 186 0.70 -7.09 8.34
CA TYR A 186 -0.11 -7.07 9.55
C TYR A 186 0.54 -7.87 10.69
N GLY A 187 1.19 -9.01 10.35
CA GLY A 187 1.99 -9.78 11.30
C GLY A 187 3.15 -8.98 11.90
N LEU A 188 3.89 -8.22 11.08
CA LEU A 188 4.97 -7.35 11.57
C LEU A 188 4.43 -6.29 12.53
N PHE A 189 3.37 -5.58 12.13
CA PHE A 189 2.75 -4.56 12.96
C PHE A 189 2.25 -5.13 14.30
N ALA A 190 1.66 -6.33 14.28
CA ALA A 190 1.24 -7.03 15.49
C ALA A 190 2.42 -7.36 16.43
N LEU A 191 3.59 -7.74 15.88
CA LEU A 191 4.81 -7.98 16.67
C LEU A 191 5.40 -6.70 17.25
N GLU A 192 5.45 -5.62 16.46
CA GLU A 192 5.97 -4.33 16.88
C GLU A 192 5.16 -3.71 18.02
N THR A 193 3.84 -3.84 17.95
CA THR A 193 2.91 -3.30 18.96
C THR A 193 2.78 -4.21 20.19
N GLN A 194 3.22 -5.47 20.11
CA GLN A 194 3.03 -6.51 21.13
C GLN A 194 1.57 -6.67 21.58
N ASN A 195 0.61 -6.33 20.71
CA ASN A 195 -0.80 -6.37 21.04
C ASN A 195 -1.37 -7.76 20.74
N GLU A 196 -1.78 -8.48 21.80
CA GLU A 196 -2.30 -9.84 21.69
C GLU A 196 -3.50 -9.96 20.73
N SER A 197 -4.40 -8.97 20.71
CA SER A 197 -5.55 -8.98 19.80
C SER A 197 -5.11 -8.87 18.34
N LEU A 198 -4.09 -8.06 18.05
CA LEU A 198 -3.54 -7.94 16.70
C LEU A 198 -2.79 -9.22 16.30
N ILE A 199 -2.07 -9.86 17.23
CA ILE A 199 -1.40 -11.14 16.99
C ILE A 199 -2.41 -12.23 16.65
N VAL A 200 -3.55 -12.31 17.36
CA VAL A 200 -4.63 -13.26 17.04
C VAL A 200 -5.20 -12.98 15.66
N GLY A 201 -5.44 -11.72 15.31
CA GLY A 201 -5.89 -11.34 13.97
C GLY A 201 -4.88 -11.71 12.88
N ALA A 202 -3.59 -11.47 13.13
CA ALA A 202 -2.52 -11.83 12.20
C ALA A 202 -2.44 -13.34 11.98
N LYS A 203 -2.57 -14.15 13.05
CA LYS A 203 -2.63 -15.62 12.94
C LYS A 203 -3.77 -16.09 12.03
N ALA A 204 -4.94 -15.46 12.12
CA ALA A 204 -6.07 -15.77 11.24
C ALA A 204 -5.72 -15.53 9.77
N GLN A 205 -5.14 -14.36 9.47
CA GLN A 205 -4.79 -13.99 8.10
C GLN A 205 -3.58 -14.78 7.55
N LEU A 206 -2.66 -15.21 8.42
CA LEU A 206 -1.51 -16.03 8.08
C LEU A 206 -1.85 -17.52 7.93
N GLY A 207 -3.07 -17.93 8.27
CA GLY A 207 -3.58 -19.30 8.10
C GLY A 207 -2.99 -20.30 9.11
N VAL A 208 -2.78 -19.87 10.36
CA VAL A 208 -2.21 -20.70 11.44
C VAL A 208 -3.14 -20.92 12.62
N ILE A 209 -4.43 -20.62 12.46
CA ILE A 209 -5.52 -20.97 13.38
C ILE A 209 -6.74 -21.48 12.63
#